data_AF-A0AA39DPH4-F1
#
_entry.id   AF-A0AA39DPH4-F1
#
_cell.length_a   1.000
_cell.length_b   1.000
_cell.length_c   1.000
_cell.angle_alpha   90.00
_cell.angle_beta   90.00
_cell.angle_gamma   90.00
#
_symmetry.space_group_name_H-M   'P 1'
#
loop_
_entity.id
_entity.type
_entity.pdbx_description
1 polymer ?
#
loop_
_entity_poly.entity_id
_entity_poly.type
_entity_poly.pdbx_seq_one_letter_code
_entity_poly.pdbx_strand_id
1 'polypeptide(L)'
;MESTLKELRDGNTVLEVDSKSAVSGGVRDVHGEDAATEDQIVTPWTISVASGYSLLRNPHHNKGLAFTEKERDHHYLRGLLPPSVVSQDLQVKKLMANIRQYTVPLQKYMAMMDLQERNEKLFYKLLMDNVEELLPVVYTPTVGEACQKYGSILRRPQGLFISLNEKGKILEVLKNWPEKNIQVIVVTDGERILGLGDLGCQVNEL
;
A
#
# COMPACT_ATOMS: atom_id res chain seq x y z
N MET A 1 -26.85 13.10 68.26
CA MET A 1 -26.96 14.36 67.51
C MET A 1 -26.86 13.97 66.03
N GLU A 2 -27.89 13.41 65.36
CA GLU A 2 -29.19 14.02 65.04
C GLU A 2 -29.06 15.52 64.77
N SER A 3 -29.48 16.11 63.66
CA SER A 3 -30.10 15.70 62.40
C SER A 3 -29.78 16.84 61.40
N THR A 4 -29.89 16.69 60.08
CA THR A 4 -31.12 17.09 59.39
C THR A 4 -31.16 16.39 58.02
N LEU A 5 -32.10 15.45 57.89
CA LEU A 5 -32.67 14.99 56.63
C LEU A 5 -33.55 16.10 56.05
N LYS A 6 -33.48 16.32 54.73
CA LYS A 6 -34.70 16.54 53.94
C LYS A 6 -34.50 16.13 52.48
N GLU A 7 -35.28 15.13 52.11
CA GLU A 7 -35.51 14.57 50.78
C GLU A 7 -36.14 15.61 49.84
N LEU A 8 -35.98 15.37 48.52
CA LEU A 8 -36.98 15.40 47.44
C LEU A 8 -36.21 15.48 46.10
N ARG A 9 -36.00 14.38 45.38
CA ARG A 9 -36.92 13.62 44.50
C ARG A 9 -37.00 14.20 43.07
N ASP A 10 -36.68 13.32 42.13
CA ASP A 10 -37.06 13.24 40.71
C ASP A 10 -36.72 14.41 39.76
N GLY A 11 -36.02 14.08 38.68
CA GLY A 11 -35.92 14.94 37.50
C GLY A 11 -34.94 14.40 36.46
N ASN A 12 -35.45 13.63 35.50
CA ASN A 12 -34.79 13.31 34.22
C ASN A 12 -34.06 14.53 33.63
N THR A 13 -32.80 14.37 33.23
CA THR A 13 -32.21 15.18 32.17
C THR A 13 -31.39 14.30 31.24
N VAL A 14 -32.05 13.90 30.16
CA VAL A 14 -31.41 13.48 28.91
C VAL A 14 -30.50 14.61 28.47
N LEU A 15 -29.19 14.39 28.51
CA LEU A 15 -28.24 15.27 27.85
C LEU A 15 -28.26 14.88 26.36
N GLU A 16 -29.08 15.61 25.60
CA GLU A 16 -28.93 15.68 24.14
C GLU A 16 -27.52 16.19 23.83
N VAL A 17 -26.68 15.29 23.32
CA VAL A 17 -25.42 15.68 22.69
C VAL A 17 -25.73 16.02 21.25
N ASP A 18 -25.78 17.32 21.02
CA ASP A 18 -26.04 18.00 19.77
C ASP A 18 -25.10 17.47 18.66
N SER A 19 -25.70 16.82 17.66
CA SER A 19 -25.01 16.20 16.55
C SER A 19 -24.96 17.17 15.38
N LYS A 20 -24.00 18.11 15.36
CA LYS A 20 -23.66 18.90 14.16
C LYS A 20 -22.40 19.76 14.34
N SER A 21 -21.22 19.20 14.06
CA SER A 21 -20.06 19.99 13.61
C SER A 21 -18.94 19.12 13.03
N ALA A 22 -19.18 18.55 11.86
CA ALA A 22 -18.10 18.28 10.92
C ALA A 22 -18.67 18.36 9.50
N VAL A 23 -18.30 19.42 8.79
CA VAL A 23 -18.58 19.57 7.37
C VAL A 23 -17.75 18.53 6.63
N SER A 24 -18.38 17.42 6.25
CA SER A 24 -17.89 16.45 5.27
C SER A 24 -18.85 16.48 4.10
N GLY A 25 -18.42 17.10 3.00
CA GLY A 25 -19.19 17.22 1.76
C GLY A 25 -19.24 15.91 1.00
N GLY A 26 -19.95 14.92 1.53
CA GLY A 26 -20.39 13.74 0.81
C GLY A 26 -21.87 13.85 0.46
N VAL A 27 -22.23 13.46 -0.77
CA VAL A 27 -23.63 13.17 -1.11
C VAL A 27 -24.07 12.05 -0.17
N ARG A 28 -25.12 12.26 0.64
CA ARG A 28 -25.68 11.19 1.45
C ARG A 28 -26.31 10.18 0.52
N ASP A 29 -25.96 8.91 0.67
CA ASP A 29 -26.68 7.83 0.02
C ASP A 29 -28.14 7.85 0.47
N VAL A 30 -29.04 7.85 -0.51
CA VAL A 30 -30.49 7.96 -0.32
C VAL A 30 -31.08 6.59 0.09
N HIS A 31 -30.29 5.53 -0.01
CA HIS A 31 -30.65 4.18 0.42
C HIS A 31 -30.21 3.99 1.87
N GLY A 32 -31.17 4.07 2.79
CA GLY A 32 -30.98 3.86 4.22
C GLY A 32 -30.59 2.42 4.57
N GLU A 33 -29.38 2.01 4.20
CA GLU A 33 -28.77 0.71 4.51
C GLU A 33 -27.82 0.78 5.72
N ASP A 34 -27.68 1.96 6.35
CA ASP A 34 -26.69 2.22 7.40
C ASP A 34 -26.85 1.34 8.66
N ALA A 35 -28.01 0.71 8.86
CA ALA A 35 -28.28 -0.18 9.99
C ALA A 35 -27.59 -1.57 9.88
N ALA A 36 -27.07 -1.97 8.72
CA ALA A 36 -26.40 -3.27 8.54
C ALA A 36 -24.87 -3.22 8.75
N THR A 37 -24.33 -2.05 9.10
CA THR A 37 -22.87 -1.82 9.20
C THR A 37 -22.30 -2.19 10.57
N GLU A 38 -23.14 -2.23 11.62
CA GLU A 38 -22.70 -2.37 13.02
C GLU A 38 -22.18 -3.78 13.36
N ASP A 39 -22.68 -4.82 12.68
CA ASP A 39 -22.29 -6.23 12.92
C ASP A 39 -21.11 -6.71 12.07
N GLN A 40 -20.44 -5.81 11.35
CA GLN A 40 -19.33 -6.21 10.48
C GLN A 40 -18.06 -6.53 11.28
N ILE A 41 -17.55 -7.75 11.12
CA ILE A 41 -16.27 -8.18 11.71
C ILE A 41 -15.14 -7.27 11.21
N VAL A 42 -14.53 -6.49 12.10
CA VAL A 42 -13.37 -5.63 11.79
C VAL A 42 -12.09 -6.39 12.07
N THR A 43 -11.14 -6.32 11.13
CA THR A 43 -9.77 -6.82 11.31
C THR A 43 -9.07 -6.05 12.44
N PRO A 44 -8.62 -6.70 13.52
CA PRO A 44 -8.00 -6.03 14.67
C PRO A 44 -6.52 -5.72 14.37
N TRP A 45 -6.27 -4.62 13.63
CA TRP A 45 -4.90 -4.19 13.31
C TRP A 45 -4.18 -3.66 14.54
N THR A 46 -2.93 -4.06 14.72
CA THR A 46 -2.03 -3.53 15.75
C THR A 46 -1.02 -2.58 15.13
N ILE A 47 -0.83 -1.40 15.73
CA ILE A 47 0.17 -0.42 15.29
C ILE A 47 1.36 -0.47 16.24
N SER A 48 2.56 -0.65 15.70
CA SER A 48 3.82 -0.63 16.44
C SER A 48 4.87 0.17 15.68
N VAL A 49 5.81 0.79 16.40
CA VAL A 49 6.91 1.53 15.78
C VAL A 49 7.81 0.58 15.00
N ALA A 50 7.93 0.79 13.69
CA ALA A 50 8.83 0.01 12.85
C ALA A 50 10.31 0.31 13.19
N SER A 51 11.07 -0.73 13.50
CA SER A 51 12.50 -0.67 13.79
C SER A 51 13.23 -1.91 13.28
N GLY A 52 14.56 -1.87 13.24
CA GLY A 52 15.39 -2.98 12.80
C GLY A 52 14.99 -3.52 11.42
N TYR A 53 14.94 -4.85 11.28
CA TYR A 53 14.53 -5.49 10.03
C TYR A 53 13.07 -5.23 9.64
N SER A 54 12.17 -4.95 10.59
CA SER A 54 10.78 -4.63 10.25
C SER A 54 10.70 -3.34 9.44
N LEU A 55 11.53 -2.35 9.78
CA LEU A 55 11.64 -1.10 9.03
C LEU A 55 12.31 -1.31 7.66
N LEU A 56 13.38 -2.12 7.59
CA LEU A 56 14.10 -2.40 6.34
C LEU A 56 13.28 -3.23 5.34
N ARG A 57 12.34 -4.05 5.81
CA ARG A 57 11.47 -4.88 4.97
C ARG A 57 10.23 -4.16 4.47
N ASN A 58 9.84 -3.04 5.10
CA ASN A 58 8.68 -2.26 4.69
C ASN A 58 9.05 -1.29 3.54
N PRO A 59 8.54 -1.49 2.31
CA PRO A 59 8.91 -0.66 1.16
C PRO A 59 8.49 0.82 1.28
N HIS A 60 7.43 1.12 2.04
CA HIS A 60 6.93 2.48 2.25
C HIS A 60 7.89 3.35 3.09
N HIS A 61 8.69 2.70 3.94
CA HIS A 61 9.55 3.39 4.92
C HIS A 61 11.04 3.10 4.73
N ASN A 62 11.39 2.05 4.01
CA ASN A 62 12.78 1.71 3.75
C ASN A 62 13.47 2.77 2.89
N LYS A 63 14.62 3.26 3.36
CA LYS A 63 15.50 4.21 2.64
C LYS A 63 16.80 3.57 2.15
N GLY A 64 17.00 2.28 2.44
CA GLY A 64 18.26 1.58 2.16
C GLY A 64 19.45 2.30 2.80
N LEU A 65 20.47 2.63 2.02
CA LEU A 65 21.67 3.32 2.51
C LEU A 65 21.44 4.82 2.80
N ALA A 66 20.27 5.36 2.50
CA ALA A 66 19.97 6.78 2.71
C ALA A 66 19.50 7.09 4.14
N PHE A 67 19.36 6.09 5.00
CA PHE A 67 19.19 6.33 6.44
C PHE A 67 20.43 7.06 7.00
N THR A 68 20.17 8.20 7.63
CA THR A 68 21.18 8.99 8.34
C THR A 68 21.69 8.27 9.58
N GLU A 69 22.88 8.62 10.07
CA GLU A 69 23.43 8.03 11.30
C GLU A 69 22.45 8.16 12.49
N LYS A 70 21.80 9.31 12.63
CA LYS A 70 20.78 9.53 13.66
C LYS A 70 19.62 8.55 13.50
N GLU A 71 19.04 8.40 12.31
CA GLU A 71 17.94 7.45 12.09
C GLU A 71 18.38 6.02 12.38
N ARG A 72 19.63 5.66 12.04
CA ARG A 72 20.16 4.32 12.33
C ARG A 72 20.27 4.03 13.82
N ASP A 73 20.66 5.02 14.62
CA ASP A 73 20.73 4.90 16.07
C ASP A 73 19.33 4.82 16.70
N HIS A 74 18.39 5.67 16.27
CA HIS A 74 17.03 5.72 16.85
C HIS A 74 16.13 4.54 16.43
N HIS A 75 16.35 3.96 15.23
CA HIS A 75 15.53 2.86 14.70
C HIS A 75 16.24 1.49 14.77
N TYR A 76 17.30 1.36 15.57
CA TYR A 76 18.03 0.11 15.77
C TYR A 76 18.54 -0.51 14.45
N LEU A 77 19.06 0.31 13.54
CA LEU A 77 19.63 -0.12 12.26
C LEU A 77 21.16 -0.19 12.28
N ARG A 78 21.80 0.30 13.34
CA ARG A 78 23.26 0.28 13.47
C ARG A 78 23.77 -1.16 13.42
N GLY A 79 24.73 -1.42 12.53
CA GLY A 79 25.26 -2.77 12.27
C GLY A 79 24.45 -3.61 11.27
N LEU A 80 23.21 -3.21 10.94
CA LEU A 80 22.40 -3.90 9.91
C LEU A 80 22.69 -3.39 8.50
N LEU A 81 23.27 -2.19 8.39
CA LEU A 81 23.65 -1.54 7.14
C LEU A 81 25.16 -1.24 7.14
N PRO A 82 25.81 -1.24 5.96
CA PRO A 82 27.17 -0.72 5.81
C PRO A 82 27.31 0.71 6.37
N PRO A 83 28.49 1.12 6.86
CA PRO A 83 28.69 2.42 7.51
C PRO A 83 28.55 3.62 6.57
N SER A 84 28.50 3.41 5.25
CA SER A 84 28.30 4.49 4.29
C SER A 84 26.84 4.97 4.27
N VAL A 85 26.64 6.28 4.36
CA VAL A 85 25.37 6.95 4.09
C VAL A 85 25.41 7.48 2.64
N VAL A 86 24.43 7.07 1.84
CA VAL A 86 24.37 7.38 0.40
C VAL A 86 23.11 8.19 0.14
N SER A 87 23.25 9.38 -0.45
CA SER A 87 22.10 10.23 -0.81
C SER A 87 21.18 9.54 -1.81
N GLN A 88 19.90 9.93 -1.80
CA GLN A 88 18.91 9.36 -2.71
C GLN A 88 19.29 9.57 -4.19
N ASP A 89 19.85 10.72 -4.55
CA ASP A 89 20.29 11.00 -5.93
C ASP A 89 21.46 10.09 -6.35
N LEU A 90 22.39 9.80 -5.44
CA LEU A 90 23.49 8.88 -5.73
C LEU A 90 22.99 7.43 -5.85
N GLN A 91 21.97 7.05 -5.08
CA GLN A 91 21.30 5.76 -5.25
C GLN A 91 20.62 5.66 -6.62
N VAL A 92 19.89 6.70 -7.05
CA VAL A 92 19.29 6.79 -8.39
C VAL A 92 20.35 6.62 -9.47
N LYS A 93 21.46 7.37 -9.38
CA LYS A 93 22.56 7.28 -10.36
C LYS A 93 23.14 5.87 -10.45
N LYS A 94 23.37 5.21 -9.32
CA LYS A 94 23.89 3.83 -9.26
C LYS A 94 22.89 2.83 -9.85
N LEU A 95 21.61 2.97 -9.53
CA LEU A 95 20.56 2.09 -10.04
C LEU A 95 20.38 2.24 -11.54
N MET A 96 20.35 3.46 -12.08
CA MET A 96 20.30 3.69 -13.53
C MET A 96 21.50 3.07 -14.25
N ALA A 97 22.72 3.22 -13.70
CA ALA A 97 23.90 2.60 -14.27
C ALA A 97 23.77 1.07 -14.33
N ASN A 98 23.18 0.43 -13.32
CA ASN A 98 22.93 -1.00 -13.31
C ASN A 98 21.82 -1.40 -14.29
N ILE A 99 20.71 -0.66 -14.34
CA ILE A 99 19.58 -0.95 -15.23
C ILE A 99 20.00 -0.90 -16.69
N ARG A 100 20.86 0.06 -17.06
CA ARG A 100 21.39 0.20 -18.42
C ARG A 100 22.32 -0.94 -18.85
N GLN A 101 22.86 -1.73 -17.91
CA GLN A 101 23.68 -2.91 -18.23
C GLN A 101 22.84 -4.11 -18.69
N TYR A 102 21.56 -4.17 -18.32
CA TYR A 102 20.68 -5.23 -18.82
C TYR A 102 20.39 -5.03 -20.30
N THR A 103 20.55 -6.11 -21.06
CA THR A 103 20.29 -6.13 -22.51
C THR A 103 18.83 -6.44 -22.82
N VAL A 104 18.19 -7.29 -22.00
CA VAL A 104 16.81 -7.74 -22.21
C VAL A 104 15.84 -6.79 -21.49
N PRO A 105 14.81 -6.23 -22.17
CA PRO A 105 13.81 -5.36 -21.53
C PRO A 105 13.13 -5.98 -20.31
N LEU A 106 12.77 -7.27 -20.39
CA LEU A 106 12.17 -8.00 -19.27
C LEU A 106 13.05 -8.02 -18.01
N GLN A 107 14.38 -8.09 -18.15
CA GLN A 107 15.29 -8.02 -17.00
C GLN A 107 15.27 -6.63 -16.35
N LYS A 108 15.16 -5.57 -17.15
CA LYS A 108 14.98 -4.20 -16.64
C LYS A 108 13.65 -4.08 -15.89
N TYR A 109 12.56 -4.63 -16.44
CA TYR A 109 11.26 -4.68 -15.78
C TYR A 109 11.36 -5.38 -14.42
N MET A 110 11.95 -6.58 -14.36
CA MET A 110 12.13 -7.31 -13.10
C MET A 110 12.95 -6.51 -12.08
N ALA A 111 14.02 -5.82 -12.52
CA ALA A 111 14.82 -4.98 -11.63
C ALA A 111 14.04 -3.77 -11.08
N MET A 112 13.13 -3.19 -11.89
CA MET A 112 12.24 -2.11 -11.47
C MET A 112 11.19 -2.60 -10.46
N MET A 113 10.58 -3.78 -10.69
CA MET A 113 9.62 -4.37 -9.75
C MET A 113 10.29 -4.75 -8.43
N ASP A 114 11.49 -5.36 -8.48
CA ASP A 114 12.30 -5.63 -7.30
C ASP A 114 12.65 -4.35 -6.50
N LEU A 115 12.78 -3.20 -7.17
CA LEU A 115 13.03 -1.92 -6.51
C LEU A 115 11.77 -1.42 -5.82
N GLN A 116 10.63 -1.43 -6.52
CA GLN A 116 9.34 -1.01 -5.96
C GLN A 116 9.00 -1.79 -4.67
N GLU A 117 9.20 -3.11 -4.69
CA GLU A 117 8.96 -3.99 -3.55
C GLU A 117 9.91 -3.78 -2.35
N ARG A 118 11.04 -3.10 -2.56
CA ARG A 118 12.04 -2.86 -1.51
C ARG A 118 12.05 -1.43 -1.03
N ASN A 119 11.86 -0.45 -1.92
CA ASN A 119 11.91 0.97 -1.63
C ASN A 119 11.08 1.73 -2.66
N GLU A 120 9.82 1.94 -2.31
CA GLU A 120 8.82 2.56 -3.16
C GLU A 120 9.18 4.02 -3.51
N LYS A 121 9.68 4.78 -2.52
CA LYS A 121 10.06 6.19 -2.72
C LYS A 121 11.21 6.33 -3.72
N LEU A 122 12.18 5.42 -3.67
CA LEU A 122 13.29 5.41 -4.61
C LEU A 122 12.85 4.96 -5.99
N PHE A 123 11.92 3.99 -6.09
CA PHE A 123 11.31 3.59 -7.34
C PHE A 123 10.64 4.77 -8.05
N TYR A 124 9.73 5.49 -7.36
CA TYR A 124 9.03 6.62 -7.98
C TYR A 124 9.98 7.77 -8.34
N LYS A 125 10.97 8.07 -7.49
CA LYS A 125 11.98 9.10 -7.84
C LYS A 125 12.78 8.70 -9.08
N LEU A 126 13.26 7.46 -9.14
CA LEU A 126 13.99 6.92 -10.30
C LEU A 126 13.17 7.04 -11.59
N LEU A 127 11.89 6.64 -11.52
CA LEU A 127 10.95 6.68 -12.64
C LEU A 127 10.67 8.12 -13.10
N MET A 128 10.38 9.04 -12.17
CA MET A 128 10.11 10.44 -12.51
C MET A 128 11.34 11.14 -13.11
N ASP A 129 12.53 10.91 -12.55
CA ASP A 129 13.77 11.53 -13.03
C ASP A 129 14.21 10.99 -14.42
N ASN A 130 13.70 9.82 -14.85
CA ASN A 130 14.12 9.14 -16.09
C ASN A 130 12.92 8.58 -16.88
N VAL A 131 11.79 9.30 -16.89
CA VAL A 131 10.50 8.79 -17.38
C VAL A 131 10.58 8.33 -18.83
N GLU A 132 11.26 9.07 -19.71
CA GLU A 132 11.35 8.73 -21.14
C GLU A 132 12.03 7.37 -21.38
N GLU A 133 13.05 7.03 -20.59
CA GLU A 133 13.79 5.77 -20.71
C GLU A 133 13.08 4.60 -20.03
N LEU A 134 12.40 4.86 -18.91
CA LEU A 134 11.84 3.82 -18.05
C LEU A 134 10.36 3.52 -18.31
N LEU A 135 9.59 4.45 -18.86
CA LEU A 135 8.17 4.23 -19.16
C LEU A 135 7.96 3.02 -20.11
N PRO A 136 8.74 2.83 -21.19
CA PRO A 136 8.59 1.64 -22.04
C PRO A 136 9.02 0.33 -21.37
N VAL A 137 9.74 0.42 -20.25
CA VAL A 137 10.18 -0.73 -19.44
C VAL A 137 9.10 -1.13 -18.45
N VAL A 138 8.51 -0.18 -17.70
CA VAL A 138 7.51 -0.47 -16.66
C VAL A 138 6.08 -0.56 -17.20
N TYR A 139 5.85 -0.07 -18.42
CA TYR A 139 4.56 -0.09 -19.11
C TYR A 139 4.72 -0.74 -20.49
N THR A 140 3.94 -0.30 -21.47
CA THR A 140 3.96 -0.86 -22.83
C THR A 140 5.27 -0.56 -23.57
N PRO A 141 5.84 -1.52 -24.32
CA PRO A 141 5.33 -2.88 -24.60
C PRO A 141 5.77 -3.95 -23.58
N THR A 142 6.75 -3.66 -22.72
CA THR A 142 7.43 -4.67 -21.87
C THR A 142 6.49 -5.31 -20.85
N VAL A 143 5.54 -4.54 -20.30
CA VAL A 143 4.53 -5.07 -19.36
C VAL A 143 3.69 -6.19 -19.98
N GLY A 144 3.43 -6.14 -21.29
CA GLY A 144 2.71 -7.19 -21.99
C GLY A 144 3.49 -8.52 -22.00
N GLU A 145 4.80 -8.45 -22.26
CA GLU A 145 5.69 -9.63 -22.15
C GLU A 145 5.76 -10.13 -20.70
N ALA A 146 5.78 -9.21 -19.73
CA ALA A 146 5.75 -9.57 -18.31
C ALA A 146 4.47 -10.31 -17.93
N CYS A 147 3.29 -9.85 -18.39
CA CYS A 147 2.02 -10.54 -18.17
C CYS A 147 2.03 -11.95 -18.77
N GLN A 148 2.55 -12.13 -19.99
CA GLN A 148 2.66 -13.47 -20.62
C GLN A 148 3.55 -14.45 -19.85
N LYS A 149 4.51 -13.93 -19.08
CA LYS A 149 5.50 -14.71 -18.33
C LYS A 149 5.27 -14.63 -16.81
N TYR A 150 4.17 -14.03 -16.35
CA TYR A 150 3.99 -13.64 -14.95
C TYR A 150 4.19 -14.79 -13.98
N GLY A 151 3.58 -15.95 -14.26
CA GLY A 151 3.72 -17.15 -13.42
C GLY A 151 5.17 -17.63 -13.24
N SER A 152 6.07 -17.33 -14.18
CA SER A 152 7.49 -17.68 -14.10
C SER A 152 8.36 -16.62 -13.43
N ILE A 153 7.95 -15.35 -13.45
CA ILE A 153 8.72 -14.21 -12.92
C ILE A 153 8.19 -13.71 -11.58
N LEU A 154 7.04 -14.20 -11.12
CA LEU A 154 6.41 -13.81 -9.85
C LEU A 154 7.38 -14.02 -8.67
N ARG A 155 7.61 -12.96 -7.90
CA ARG A 155 8.47 -12.97 -6.71
C ARG A 155 7.70 -12.63 -5.44
N ARG A 156 7.10 -11.44 -5.37
CA ARG A 156 6.16 -11.08 -4.32
C ARG A 156 4.82 -10.71 -4.95
N PRO A 157 3.70 -11.11 -4.32
CA PRO A 157 2.40 -10.70 -4.80
C PRO A 157 2.25 -9.19 -4.62
N GLN A 158 1.78 -8.53 -5.67
CA GLN A 158 1.35 -7.13 -5.65
C GLN A 158 -0.16 -7.10 -5.91
N GLY A 159 -0.84 -6.14 -5.30
CA GLY A 159 -2.29 -6.03 -5.42
C GLY A 159 -3.07 -7.12 -4.68
N LEU A 160 -4.35 -7.24 -5.03
CA LEU A 160 -5.31 -8.13 -4.39
C LEU A 160 -6.00 -8.97 -5.47
N PHE A 161 -6.06 -10.28 -5.26
CA PHE A 161 -6.70 -11.22 -6.19
C PHE A 161 -8.05 -11.67 -5.61
N ILE A 162 -9.10 -11.61 -6.42
CA ILE A 162 -10.45 -12.07 -6.08
C ILE A 162 -10.88 -13.03 -7.20
N SER A 163 -11.12 -14.29 -6.85
CA SER A 163 -11.60 -15.29 -7.80
C SER A 163 -13.10 -15.53 -7.62
N LEU A 164 -13.69 -16.33 -8.52
CA LEU A 164 -15.08 -16.75 -8.40
C LEU A 164 -15.35 -17.57 -7.12
N ASN A 165 -14.32 -18.16 -6.51
CA ASN A 165 -14.44 -18.94 -5.28
C ASN A 165 -14.79 -18.06 -4.06
N GLU A 166 -14.46 -16.77 -4.10
CA GLU A 166 -14.77 -15.82 -3.04
C GLU A 166 -16.16 -15.17 -3.20
N LYS A 167 -17.03 -15.73 -4.06
CA LYS A 167 -18.42 -15.30 -4.19
C LYS A 167 -19.12 -15.33 -2.83
N GLY A 168 -19.66 -14.17 -2.41
CA GLY A 168 -20.29 -13.98 -1.10
C GLY A 168 -19.33 -13.61 0.03
N LYS A 169 -18.02 -13.57 -0.22
CA LYS A 169 -16.97 -13.22 0.76
C LYS A 169 -16.03 -12.11 0.30
N ILE A 170 -16.38 -11.39 -0.78
CA ILE A 170 -15.54 -10.32 -1.36
C ILE A 170 -15.14 -9.28 -0.31
N LEU A 171 -16.07 -8.87 0.55
CA LEU A 171 -15.79 -7.91 1.63
C LEU A 171 -14.75 -8.42 2.63
N GLU A 172 -14.74 -9.73 2.92
CA GLU A 172 -13.72 -10.34 3.79
C GLU A 172 -12.33 -10.30 3.14
N VAL A 173 -12.26 -10.51 1.82
CA VAL A 173 -11.01 -10.40 1.06
C VAL A 173 -10.49 -8.96 1.08
N LEU A 174 -11.36 -7.97 0.85
CA LEU A 174 -11.00 -6.55 0.89
C LEU A 174 -10.48 -6.12 2.27
N LYS A 175 -11.03 -6.69 3.35
CA LYS A 175 -10.59 -6.39 4.73
C LYS A 175 -9.14 -6.80 5.00
N ASN A 176 -8.59 -7.76 4.25
CA ASN A 176 -7.20 -8.19 4.36
C ASN A 176 -6.20 -7.15 3.82
N TRP A 177 -6.66 -6.19 3.01
CA TRP A 177 -5.80 -5.12 2.54
C TRP A 177 -5.38 -4.21 3.73
N PRO A 178 -4.07 -3.97 3.92
CA PRO A 178 -3.58 -3.29 5.11
C PRO A 178 -3.90 -1.79 5.12
N GLU A 179 -4.05 -1.17 3.94
CA GLU A 179 -4.35 0.25 3.82
C GLU A 179 -5.86 0.51 3.88
N LYS A 180 -6.29 1.39 4.80
CA LYS A 180 -7.71 1.66 5.04
C LYS A 180 -8.30 2.74 4.14
N ASN A 181 -7.49 3.71 3.73
CA ASN A 181 -7.94 4.87 2.96
C ASN A 181 -7.57 4.70 1.49
N ILE A 182 -8.35 3.89 0.77
CA ILE A 182 -8.17 3.67 -0.66
C ILE A 182 -8.96 4.72 -1.45
N GLN A 183 -8.29 5.38 -2.40
CA GLN A 183 -8.88 6.42 -3.23
C GLN A 183 -9.04 6.03 -4.69
N VAL A 184 -8.17 5.13 -5.18
CA VAL A 184 -8.12 4.70 -6.59
C VAL A 184 -7.98 3.19 -6.63
N ILE A 185 -8.79 2.54 -7.47
CA ILE A 185 -8.74 1.10 -7.74
C ILE A 185 -8.61 0.93 -9.25
N VAL A 186 -7.61 0.16 -9.66
CA VAL A 186 -7.48 -0.37 -11.02
C VAL A 186 -7.83 -1.85 -10.95
N VAL A 187 -8.76 -2.30 -11.79
CA VAL A 187 -9.26 -3.68 -11.78
C VAL A 187 -9.31 -4.20 -13.22
N THR A 188 -8.89 -5.46 -13.37
CA THR A 188 -8.87 -6.18 -14.65
C THR A 188 -9.26 -7.63 -14.40
N ASP A 189 -10.01 -8.21 -15.33
CA ASP A 189 -10.31 -9.66 -15.38
C ASP A 189 -9.29 -10.43 -16.24
N GLY A 190 -8.42 -9.71 -16.94
CA GLY A 190 -7.38 -10.28 -17.78
C GLY A 190 -7.85 -10.76 -19.16
N GLU A 191 -9.12 -10.56 -19.54
CA GLU A 191 -9.69 -11.13 -20.78
C GLU A 191 -9.11 -10.47 -22.04
N ARG A 192 -8.75 -9.19 -21.96
CA ARG A 192 -8.23 -8.43 -23.12
C ARG A 192 -7.06 -7.53 -22.75
N ILE A 193 -5.87 -8.12 -22.73
CA ILE A 193 -4.63 -7.39 -22.46
C ILE A 193 -4.02 -6.89 -23.75
N LEU A 194 -4.13 -5.58 -23.99
CA LEU A 194 -3.56 -4.90 -25.15
C LEU A 194 -3.98 -5.60 -26.46
N GLY A 195 -3.01 -6.10 -27.23
CA GLY A 195 -3.23 -6.96 -28.40
C GLY A 195 -2.84 -8.43 -28.18
N LEU A 196 -2.68 -8.85 -26.93
CA LEU A 196 -2.21 -10.19 -26.54
C LEU A 196 -3.35 -11.18 -26.28
N GLY A 197 -4.59 -10.69 -26.14
CA GLY A 197 -5.76 -11.51 -25.85
C GLY A 197 -5.93 -11.79 -24.36
N ASP A 198 -6.48 -12.97 -24.05
CA ASP A 198 -6.78 -13.40 -22.70
C ASP A 198 -5.52 -13.96 -22.01
N LEU A 199 -5.15 -13.34 -20.89
CA LEU A 199 -4.06 -13.77 -20.01
C LEU A 199 -4.55 -14.16 -18.60
N GLY A 200 -5.85 -14.05 -18.34
CA GLY A 200 -6.48 -14.36 -17.05
C GLY A 200 -5.77 -13.73 -15.84
N CYS A 201 -5.51 -14.53 -14.81
CA CYS A 201 -4.88 -14.08 -13.55
C CYS A 201 -3.39 -13.69 -13.67
N GLN A 202 -2.76 -13.85 -14.84
CA GLN A 202 -1.35 -13.51 -15.04
C GLN A 202 -1.12 -11.99 -15.17
N VAL A 203 -2.20 -11.22 -15.19
CA VAL A 203 -2.15 -9.79 -15.37
C VAL A 203 -1.90 -9.13 -14.03
N ASN A 204 -0.76 -8.46 -13.95
CA ASN A 204 -0.46 -7.56 -12.85
C ASN A 204 -0.19 -6.18 -13.46
N GLU A 205 -1.23 -5.36 -13.51
CA GLU A 205 -1.11 -3.96 -13.88
C GLU A 205 -0.75 -3.15 -12.63
N LEU A 206 0.20 -2.23 -12.79
CA LEU A 206 0.59 -1.26 -11.75
C LEU A 206 -0.43 -0.14 -11.62
#